data_AF-A0A6P5EVM0-F1
#
_entry.id   AF-A0A6P5EVM0-F1
#
_cell.length_a   1.000
_cell.length_b   1.000
_cell.length_c   1.000
_cell.angle_alpha   90.00
_cell.angle_beta   90.00
_cell.angle_gamma   90.00
#
_symmetry.space_group_name_H-M   'P 1'
#
loop_
_entity.id
_entity.type
_entity.pdbx_description
1 polymer ?
#
loop_
_entity_poly.entity_id
_entity_poly.type
_entity_poly.pdbx_seq_one_letter_code
_entity_poly.pdbx_strand_id
1 'polypeptide(L)' 'MGWCSPSTGKQALATLCYFGAGAALFAVGAHLSYAHVAPQRARTLARDAFVRDYLRKKRGQ' A
#
# COMPACT_ATOMS: atom_id res chain seq x y z
N MET A 1 -9.13 35.08 -17.05
CA MET A 1 -10.02 33.93 -17.26
C MET A 1 -10.48 33.46 -15.90
N GLY A 2 -11.55 34.07 -15.39
CA GLY A 2 -12.12 33.73 -14.08
C GLY A 2 -12.86 32.40 -14.14
N TRP A 3 -12.96 31.74 -12.99
CA TRP A 3 -13.71 30.51 -12.80
C TRP A 3 -15.21 30.72 -13.16
N CYS A 4 -15.58 30.45 -14.42
CA CYS A 4 -16.93 30.63 -14.97
C CYS A 4 -17.80 29.39 -14.77
N SER A 5 -17.89 28.87 -13.54
CA SER A 5 -18.90 27.85 -13.21
C SER A 5 -19.36 28.04 -11.77
N PRO A 6 -20.66 28.27 -11.51
CA PRO A 6 -21.16 28.36 -10.15
C PRO A 6 -21.18 26.94 -9.59
N SER A 7 -20.10 26.55 -8.90
CA SER A 7 -20.13 25.34 -8.09
C SER A 7 -21.23 25.51 -7.05
N THR A 8 -22.31 24.76 -7.19
CA THR A 8 -23.37 24.76 -6.19
C THR A 8 -22.86 24.08 -4.93
N GLY A 9 -23.37 24.46 -3.74
CA GLY A 9 -22.97 23.82 -2.48
C GLY A 9 -23.11 22.29 -2.50
N LYS A 10 -24.06 21.77 -3.29
CA LYS A 10 -24.26 20.33 -3.53
C LYS A 10 -23.11 19.69 -4.33
N GLN A 11 -22.59 20.39 -5.34
CA GLN A 11 -21.43 19.92 -6.13
C GLN A 11 -20.14 19.92 -5.30
N ALA A 12 -19.94 20.93 -4.45
CA ALA A 12 -18.83 20.96 -3.50
C ALA A 12 -18.91 19.79 -2.51
N LEU A 13 -20.10 19.54 -1.92
CA LEU A 13 -20.32 18.42 -1.02
C LEU A 13 -20.07 17.07 -1.71
N ALA A 14 -20.63 16.86 -2.90
CA ALA A 14 -20.41 15.64 -3.67
C ALA A 14 -18.91 15.39 -3.93
N THR A 15 -18.18 16.45 -4.29
CA THR A 15 -16.73 16.38 -4.50
C THR A 15 -16.01 15.94 -3.23
N LEU A 16 -16.30 16.57 -2.08
CA LEU A 16 -15.73 16.16 -0.78
C LEU A 16 -16.06 14.72 -0.42
N CYS A 17 -17.29 14.26 -0.68
CA CYS A 17 -17.67 12.87 -0.46
C CYS A 17 -16.87 11.90 -1.34
N TYR A 18 -16.69 12.18 -2.64
CA TYR A 18 -15.91 11.33 -3.53
C TYR A 18 -14.43 11.27 -3.11
N PHE A 19 -13.82 12.40 -2.79
CA PHE A 19 -12.44 12.42 -2.32
C PHE A 19 -12.28 11.74 -0.96
N GLY A 20 -13.22 11.96 -0.03
CA GLY A 20 -13.25 11.29 1.27
C GLY A 20 -13.38 9.78 1.14
N ALA A 21 -14.28 9.31 0.28
CA ALA A 21 -14.44 7.88 -0.01
C ALA A 21 -13.17 7.29 -0.65
N GLY A 22 -12.55 8.00 -1.60
CA GLY A 22 -11.29 7.58 -2.20
C GLY A 22 -10.17 7.45 -1.16
N ALA A 23 -9.98 8.49 -0.33
CA ALA A 23 -8.99 8.46 0.74
C ALA A 23 -9.22 7.30 1.72
N ALA A 24 -10.48 7.02 2.08
CA ALA A 24 -10.83 5.89 2.93
C ALA A 24 -10.46 4.54 2.28
N LEU A 25 -10.79 4.35 1.00
CA LEU A 25 -10.43 3.13 0.25
C LEU A 25 -8.92 2.94 0.18
N PHE A 26 -8.15 4.01 -0.08
CA PHE A 26 -6.68 3.95 -0.08
C PHE A 26 -6.11 3.60 1.29
N ALA A 27 -6.62 4.22 2.37
CA ALA A 27 -6.16 3.93 3.72
C ALA A 27 -6.41 2.47 4.13
N VAL A 28 -7.62 1.97 3.87
CA VAL A 28 -7.97 0.56 4.13
C VAL A 28 -7.13 -0.38 3.29
N GLY A 29 -7.00 -0.11 1.98
CA GLY A 29 -6.18 -0.91 1.08
C GLY A 29 -4.70 -0.95 1.50
N ALA A 30 -4.14 0.19 1.89
CA ALA A 30 -2.77 0.26 2.41
C ALA A 30 -2.62 -0.55 3.71
N HIS A 31 -3.54 -0.39 4.67
CA HIS A 31 -3.51 -1.14 5.92
C HIS A 31 -3.52 -2.65 5.68
N LEU A 32 -4.46 -3.13 4.86
CA LEU A 32 -4.55 -4.55 4.51
C LEU A 32 -3.30 -5.01 3.75
N SER A 33 -2.78 -4.21 2.81
CA SER A 33 -1.55 -4.54 2.08
C SER A 33 -0.38 -4.77 3.04
N TYR A 34 -0.12 -3.84 3.95
CA TYR A 34 0.97 -3.98 4.92
C TYR A 34 0.77 -5.14 5.90
N ALA A 35 -0.47 -5.39 6.35
CA ALA A 35 -0.79 -6.52 7.20
C ALA A 35 -0.45 -7.88 6.55
N HIS A 36 -0.58 -7.98 5.22
CA HIS A 36 -0.36 -9.24 4.49
C HIS A 36 1.03 -9.34 3.84
N VAL A 37 1.67 -8.23 3.46
CA VAL A 37 3.03 -8.25 2.90
C VAL A 37 4.06 -8.66 3.94
N ALA A 38 3.91 -8.25 5.20
CA ALA A 38 4.85 -8.56 6.26
C ALA A 38 5.12 -10.08 6.44
N PRO A 39 4.11 -10.95 6.60
CA PRO A 39 4.34 -12.39 6.72
C PRO A 39 4.90 -13.03 5.44
N GLN A 40 4.50 -12.55 4.26
CA GLN A 40 5.05 -13.03 2.99
C GLN A 40 6.55 -12.69 2.87
N ARG A 41 6.91 -11.45 3.21
CA ARG A 41 8.30 -10.98 3.26
C ARG A 41 9.13 -11.82 4.24
N ALA A 42 8.60 -12.11 5.43
CA ALA A 42 9.29 -12.93 6.43
C ALA A 42 9.62 -14.33 5.90
N ARG A 43 8.69 -14.97 5.16
CA ARG A 43 8.93 -16.29 4.54
C ARG A 43 10.02 -16.22 3.47
N THR A 44 10.01 -15.20 2.62
CA THR A 44 11.05 -15.00 1.59
C THR A 44 12.41 -14.80 2.23
N LEU A 45 12.50 -13.94 3.26
CA LEU A 45 13.75 -13.70 3.99
C LEU A 45 14.27 -14.97 4.68
N ALA A 46 13.38 -15.79 5.25
CA ALA A 46 13.76 -17.06 5.87
C ALA A 46 14.35 -18.04 4.83
N ARG A 47 13.76 -18.11 3.64
CA ARG A 47 14.29 -18.92 2.53
C ARG A 47 15.64 -18.41 2.07
N ASP A 48 15.80 -17.09 1.92
CA ASP A 48 17.06 -16.48 1.52
C ASP A 48 18.17 -16.71 2.55
N ALA A 49 17.84 -16.64 3.85
CA ALA A 49 18.77 -16.97 4.93
C ALA A 49 19.23 -18.43 4.85
N PHE A 50 18.27 -19.36 4.71
CA PHE A 50 18.57 -20.78 4.56
C PHE A 50 19.48 -21.07 3.36
N VAL A 51 19.17 -20.53 2.18
CA VAL A 51 19.98 -20.73 0.97
C VAL A 51 21.38 -20.17 1.16
N ARG A 52 21.50 -18.99 1.75
CA ARG A 52 22.80 -18.34 2.00
C ARG A 52 23.66 -19.16 2.94
N ASP A 53 23.08 -19.68 4.03
CA ASP A 53 23.80 -20.51 4.99
C ASP A 53 24.19 -21.86 4.40
N TYR A 54 23.31 -22.47 3.61
CA TYR A 54 23.64 -23.68 2.85
C TYR A 54 24.83 -23.44 1.90
N LEU A 55 24.82 -22.32 1.18
CA LEU A 55 25.89 -21.97 0.24
C LEU A 55 27.21 -21.62 0.95
N ARG A 56 27.19 -21.04 2.15
CA ARG A 56 28.39 -20.80 2.97
C ARG A 56 29.03 -22.12 3.38
N LYS A 57 28.22 -23.01 3.98
CA LYS A 57 28.65 -24.37 4.34
C LYS A 57 29.22 -25.13 3.15
N LYS A 58 28.54 -25.09 2.00
CA LYS A 58 29.02 -25.76 0.77
C LYS A 58 30.35 -25.20 0.27
N ARG A 59 30.59 -23.89 0.46
CA ARG A 59 31.84 -23.23 0.07
C ARG A 59 32.96 -23.35 1.11
N GLY A 60 32.72 -24.01 2.24
CA GLY A 60 33.70 -24.13 3.33
C GLY A 60 33.98 -22.79 4.04
N GLN A 61 33.05 -21.84 3.95
CA GLN A 61 33.07 -20.57 4.69
C GLN A 61 32.29 -20.69 6.00
#